data_AF-A0A1H9FKZ1-F1
#
_entry.id   AF-A0A1H9FKZ1-F1
#
_cell.length_a   1.000
_cell.length_b   1.000
_cell.length_c   1.000
_cell.angle_alpha   90.00
_cell.angle_beta   90.00
_cell.angle_gamma   90.00
#
_symmetry.space_group_name_H-M   'P 1'
#
loop_
_entity.id
_entity.type
_entity.pdbx_description
1 polymer ?
#
loop_
_entity_poly.entity_id
_entity_poly.type
_entity_poly.pdbx_seq_one_letter_code
_entity_poly.pdbx_strand_id
1 'polypeptide(L)'
;MTNFKPLSEVPGHPGFYALPTDPEQLALLAKVSAGMRGVDPLHVSMPATKREREVVWRTMNENFAQLSAEDTMVQGEKMTAARSALFNALGRTPPATTPETVTPAALASARIKALSDSRAACGAIIAAGYEP
;
A
#
# COMPACT_ATOMS: atom_id res chain seq x y z
N MET A 1 -9.20 22.59 -0.93
CA MET A 1 -8.82 21.25 -1.43
C MET A 1 -7.41 20.97 -0.97
N THR A 2 -7.20 20.00 -0.09
CA THR A 2 -5.85 19.59 0.33
C THR A 2 -5.17 18.94 -0.87
N ASN A 3 -4.08 19.53 -1.36
CA ASN A 3 -3.28 18.93 -2.43
C ASN A 3 -2.51 17.74 -1.84
N PHE A 4 -3.02 16.53 -2.08
CA PHE A 4 -2.31 15.31 -1.73
C PHE A 4 -1.04 15.20 -2.57
N LYS A 5 0.10 15.06 -1.88
CA LYS A 5 1.39 14.81 -2.53
C LYS A 5 1.64 13.31 -2.61
N PRO A 6 2.29 12.82 -3.68
CA PRO A 6 2.77 11.45 -3.71
C PRO A 6 3.68 11.17 -2.51
N LEU A 7 3.59 9.96 -1.97
CA LEU A 7 4.51 9.50 -0.93
C LEU A 7 5.91 9.31 -1.54
N SER A 8 6.93 9.72 -0.79
CA SER A 8 8.32 9.48 -1.15
C SER A 8 8.76 8.08 -0.73
N GLU A 9 9.63 7.45 -1.50
CA GLU A 9 10.27 6.20 -1.08
C GLU A 9 11.22 6.44 0.10
N VAL A 10 11.42 5.38 0.89
CA VAL A 10 12.45 5.36 1.93
C VAL A 10 13.82 5.25 1.25
N PRO A 11 14.78 6.15 1.53
CA PRO A 11 16.11 6.10 0.93
C PRO A 11 16.78 4.73 1.12
N GLY A 12 17.28 4.15 0.03
CA GLY A 12 17.95 2.84 0.05
C GLY A 12 17.01 1.62 0.13
N HIS A 13 15.69 1.84 0.18
CA HIS A 13 14.70 0.77 0.30
C HIS A 13 13.58 0.95 -0.75
N PRO A 14 13.85 0.66 -2.04
CA PRO A 14 12.87 0.81 -3.11
C PRO A 14 11.64 -0.05 -2.84
N GLY A 15 10.45 0.48 -3.16
CA GLY A 15 9.17 -0.18 -2.89
C GLY A 15 8.64 -0.01 -1.45
N PHE A 16 9.39 0.66 -0.56
CA PHE A 16 8.91 1.09 0.75
C PHE A 16 8.75 2.61 0.75
N TYR A 17 7.66 3.10 1.32
CA TYR A 17 7.27 4.50 1.31
C TYR A 17 7.36 5.10 2.71
N ALA A 18 7.90 6.30 2.80
CA ALA A 18 7.98 7.07 4.03
C ALA A 18 6.62 7.64 4.42
N LEU A 19 6.43 7.94 5.71
CA LEU A 19 5.26 8.68 6.14
C LEU A 19 5.34 10.13 5.63
N PRO A 20 4.21 10.75 5.25
CA PRO A 20 4.21 12.14 4.85
C PRO A 20 4.56 13.04 6.03
N THR A 21 5.34 14.10 5.78
CA THR A 21 5.67 15.11 6.78
C THR A 21 4.54 16.11 7.00
N ASP A 22 3.60 16.18 6.05
CA ASP A 22 2.41 17.03 6.15
C ASP A 22 1.42 16.45 7.19
N PRO A 23 1.04 17.23 8.23
CA PRO A 23 0.19 16.73 9.31
C PRO A 23 -1.20 16.27 8.85
N GLU A 24 -1.80 16.94 7.87
CA GLU A 24 -3.14 16.57 7.38
C GLU A 24 -3.09 15.25 6.60
N GLN A 25 -2.11 15.08 5.72
CA GLN A 25 -1.88 13.83 5.00
C GLN A 25 -1.55 12.68 5.96
N LEU A 26 -0.74 12.95 6.99
CA LEU A 26 -0.39 11.94 8.00
C LEU A 26 -1.62 11.49 8.81
N ALA A 27 -2.48 12.42 9.22
CA ALA A 27 -3.73 12.10 9.91
C ALA A 27 -4.68 11.27 9.01
N LEU A 28 -4.77 11.61 7.73
CA LEU A 28 -5.59 10.87 6.77
C LEU A 28 -5.03 9.45 6.55
N LEU A 29 -3.72 9.31 6.42
CA LEU A 29 -3.07 8.01 6.27
C LEU A 29 -3.24 7.13 7.52
N ALA A 30 -3.23 7.73 8.72
CA ALA A 30 -3.51 7.03 9.96
C ALA A 30 -4.94 6.50 10.02
N LYS A 31 -5.93 7.28 9.57
CA LYS A 31 -7.33 6.85 9.43
C LYS A 31 -7.49 5.70 8.45
N VAL A 32 -6.85 5.79 7.27
CA VAL A 32 -6.84 4.72 6.28
C VAL A 32 -6.21 3.44 6.87
N SER A 33 -5.06 3.58 7.52
CA SER A 33 -4.37 2.47 8.19
C SER A 33 -5.17 1.85 9.33
N ALA A 34 -5.99 2.63 10.03
CA ALA A 34 -6.92 2.12 11.03
C ALA A 34 -8.06 1.32 10.38
N GLY A 35 -8.67 1.86 9.32
CA GLY A 35 -9.70 1.14 8.55
C GLY A 35 -9.20 -0.19 7.99
N MET A 36 -7.97 -0.24 7.47
CA MET A 36 -7.31 -1.48 7.01
C MET A 36 -7.18 -2.54 8.11
N ARG A 37 -7.08 -2.12 9.38
CA ARG A 37 -7.01 -2.99 10.55
C ARG A 37 -8.38 -3.30 11.17
N GLY A 38 -9.47 -2.83 10.56
CA GLY A 38 -10.83 -2.98 11.10
C GLY A 38 -11.13 -2.08 12.30
N VAL A 39 -10.32 -1.04 12.51
CA VAL A 39 -10.53 -0.03 13.56
C VAL A 39 -11.35 1.12 12.98
N ASP A 40 -12.29 1.66 13.76
CA ASP A 40 -13.11 2.80 13.35
C ASP A 40 -12.22 4.03 13.06
N PRO A 41 -12.16 4.51 11.79
CA PRO A 41 -11.32 5.63 11.40
C PRO A 41 -11.81 6.98 11.96
N LEU A 42 -13.05 7.10 12.45
CA LEU A 42 -13.58 8.36 12.98
C LEU A 42 -12.93 8.77 14.31
N HIS A 43 -12.43 7.79 15.06
CA HIS A 43 -11.81 7.99 16.37
C HIS A 43 -10.28 8.06 16.32
N VAL A 44 -9.69 8.07 15.12
CA VAL A 44 -8.24 8.02 14.92
C VAL A 44 -7.69 9.43 14.74
N SER A 45 -6.79 9.79 15.64
CA SER A 45 -6.00 11.03 15.60
C SER A 45 -4.67 10.84 14.85
N MET A 46 -3.97 11.95 14.62
CA MET A 46 -2.62 11.93 14.07
C MET A 46 -1.67 11.16 15.01
N PRO A 47 -0.81 10.26 14.48
CA PRO A 47 0.13 9.50 15.30
C PRO A 47 1.15 10.45 15.94
N ALA A 48 1.16 10.47 17.28
CA ALA A 48 1.95 11.40 18.09
C ALA A 48 3.24 10.74 18.62
N THR A 49 3.21 9.43 18.84
CA THR A 49 4.38 8.68 19.34
C THR A 49 5.13 7.98 18.22
N LYS A 50 6.44 7.73 18.43
CA LYS A 50 7.26 6.90 17.53
C LYS A 50 6.60 5.55 17.24
N ARG A 51 6.06 4.90 18.28
CA ARG A 51 5.39 3.60 18.16
C ARG A 51 4.13 3.68 17.28
N GLU A 52 3.32 4.72 17.43
CA GLU A 52 2.13 4.91 16.59
C GLU A 52 2.51 5.14 15.13
N ARG A 53 3.56 5.93 14.87
CA ARG A 53 4.10 6.15 13.52
C ARG A 53 4.61 4.86 12.90
N GLU A 54 5.38 4.07 13.64
CA GLU A 54 5.84 2.75 13.19
C GLU A 54 4.67 1.82 12.83
N VAL A 55 3.60 1.81 13.63
CA VAL A 55 2.41 0.99 13.35
C VAL A 55 1.70 1.45 12.08
N VAL A 56 1.51 2.76 11.88
CA VAL A 56 0.92 3.31 10.66
C VAL A 56 1.80 2.98 9.45
N TRP A 57 3.11 3.22 9.56
CA TRP A 57 4.08 2.98 8.50
C TRP A 57 4.13 1.50 8.08
N ARG A 58 4.18 0.57 9.04
CA ARG A 58 4.13 -0.87 8.78
C ARG A 58 2.83 -1.25 8.09
N THR A 59 1.70 -0.81 8.63
CA THR A 59 0.38 -1.13 8.08
C THR A 59 0.25 -0.65 6.63
N MET A 60 0.68 0.58 6.34
CA MET A 60 0.66 1.13 4.99
C MET A 60 1.51 0.30 4.03
N ASN A 61 2.79 0.06 4.34
CA ASN A 61 3.70 -0.65 3.45
C ASN A 61 3.31 -2.12 3.25
N GLU A 62 2.82 -2.78 4.31
CA GLU A 62 2.26 -4.13 4.23
C GLU A 62 1.07 -4.19 3.26
N ASN A 63 0.16 -3.21 3.32
CA ASN A 63 -0.98 -3.13 2.40
C ASN A 63 -0.53 -2.83 0.96
N PHE A 64 0.43 -1.93 0.76
CA PHE A 64 0.97 -1.66 -0.58
C PHE A 64 1.65 -2.88 -1.19
N ALA A 65 2.39 -3.67 -0.41
CA ALA A 65 2.97 -4.93 -0.88
C ALA A 65 1.89 -5.92 -1.34
N GLN A 66 0.80 -6.04 -0.57
CA GLN A 66 -0.33 -6.89 -0.96
C GLN A 66 -1.02 -6.42 -2.24
N LEU A 67 -1.28 -5.12 -2.37
CA LEU A 67 -1.89 -4.52 -3.55
C LEU A 67 -0.99 -4.65 -4.78
N SER A 68 0.32 -4.43 -4.63
CA SER A 68 1.29 -4.61 -5.70
C SER A 68 1.37 -6.06 -6.18
N ALA A 69 1.28 -7.03 -5.26
CA ALA A 69 1.25 -8.45 -5.61
C ALA A 69 -0.04 -8.81 -6.37
N GLU A 70 -1.18 -8.30 -5.92
CA GLU A 70 -2.46 -8.43 -6.61
C GLU A 70 -2.41 -7.82 -8.01
N ASP A 71 -1.90 -6.60 -8.15
CA ASP A 71 -1.76 -5.94 -9.45
C ASP A 71 -0.82 -6.68 -10.40
N THR A 72 0.29 -7.23 -9.89
CA THR A 72 1.22 -8.02 -10.73
C THR A 72 0.56 -9.28 -11.28
N MET A 73 -0.28 -9.95 -10.48
CA MET A 73 -1.01 -11.13 -10.94
C MET A 73 -2.17 -10.78 -11.87
N VAL A 74 -2.96 -9.76 -11.54
CA VAL A 74 -4.17 -9.38 -12.30
C VAL A 74 -3.84 -8.62 -13.58
N GLN A 75 -2.62 -8.10 -13.75
CA GLN A 75 -2.14 -7.63 -15.05
C GLN A 75 -2.12 -8.75 -16.12
N GLY A 76 -2.24 -10.03 -15.72
CA GLY A 76 -2.48 -11.17 -16.58
C GLY A 76 -3.93 -11.66 -16.69
N GLU A 77 -4.91 -10.98 -16.08
CA GLU A 77 -6.34 -11.31 -16.16
C GLU A 77 -7.14 -10.25 -16.93
N LYS A 78 -8.26 -10.66 -17.54
CA LYS A 78 -9.16 -9.79 -18.30
C LYS A 78 -9.48 -8.51 -17.52
N MET A 79 -9.16 -7.35 -18.10
CA MET A 79 -9.54 -6.06 -17.54
C MET A 79 -11.03 -6.00 -17.23
N THR A 80 -11.37 -5.70 -15.97
CA THR A 80 -12.74 -5.33 -15.61
C THR A 80 -13.08 -3.97 -16.20
N ALA A 81 -14.36 -3.71 -16.49
CA ALA A 81 -14.82 -2.44 -17.04
C ALA A 81 -14.41 -1.22 -16.17
N ALA A 82 -14.35 -1.40 -14.84
CA ALA A 82 -13.87 -0.38 -13.91
C ALA A 82 -12.38 -0.07 -14.08
N ARG A 83 -11.55 -1.11 -14.28
CA ARG A 83 -10.10 -0.97 -14.50
C ARG A 83 -9.83 -0.30 -15.85
N SER A 84 -10.53 -0.69 -16.91
CA SER A 84 -10.47 -0.01 -18.22
C SER A 84 -10.87 1.45 -18.14
N ALA A 85 -11.93 1.78 -17.39
CA ALA A 85 -12.35 3.17 -17.17
C ALA A 85 -11.26 3.98 -16.45
N LEU A 86 -10.56 3.37 -15.49
CA LEU A 86 -9.46 4.01 -14.76
C LEU A 86 -8.24 4.26 -15.66
N PHE A 87 -7.85 3.29 -16.49
CA PHE A 87 -6.77 3.45 -17.47
C PHE A 87 -7.08 4.56 -18.49
N ASN A 88 -8.32 4.61 -18.99
CA ASN A 88 -8.80 5.67 -19.87
C ASN A 88 -8.78 7.06 -19.18
N ALA A 89 -9.23 7.14 -17.93
CA ALA A 89 -9.19 8.38 -17.14
C ALA A 89 -7.76 8.88 -16.88
N LEU A 90 -6.78 7.96 -16.83
CA LEU A 90 -5.37 8.26 -16.63
C LEU A 90 -4.59 8.46 -17.95
N GLY A 91 -5.26 8.38 -19.12
CA GLY A 91 -4.63 8.50 -20.43
C GLY A 91 -3.63 7.40 -20.76
N ARG A 92 -3.76 6.22 -20.13
CA ARG A 92 -2.86 5.09 -20.30
C ARG A 92 -3.50 4.00 -21.15
N THR A 93 -2.73 3.43 -22.07
CA THR A 93 -3.20 2.28 -22.86
C THR A 93 -3.22 1.04 -21.97
N PRO A 94 -4.35 0.33 -21.89
CA PRO A 94 -4.43 -0.91 -21.12
C PRO A 94 -3.49 -1.99 -21.69
N PRO A 95 -2.72 -2.74 -20.87
CA PRO A 95 -1.93 -3.87 -21.35
C PRO A 95 -2.81 -4.97 -21.98
N ALA A 96 -2.23 -5.68 -22.95
CA ALA A 96 -2.89 -6.79 -23.63
C ALA A 96 -3.21 -7.92 -22.63
N THR A 97 -4.46 -8.38 -22.63
CA THR A 97 -4.91 -9.46 -21.75
C THR A 97 -4.27 -10.78 -22.16
N THR A 98 -3.38 -11.32 -21.32
CA THR A 98 -3.09 -12.76 -21.35
C THR A 98 -4.24 -13.54 -20.69
N PRO A 99 -4.50 -14.80 -21.08
CA PRO A 99 -5.49 -15.64 -20.42
C PRO A 99 -4.78 -16.56 -19.44
N GLU A 100 -4.26 -16.02 -18.34
CA GLU A 100 -3.94 -16.85 -17.17
C GLU A 100 -5.05 -16.60 -16.16
N THR A 101 -5.94 -17.56 -15.95
CA THR A 101 -7.01 -17.41 -14.96
C THR A 101 -6.35 -17.36 -13.58
N VAL A 102 -6.32 -16.18 -12.97
CA VAL A 102 -5.83 -16.00 -11.61
C VAL A 102 -6.91 -16.50 -10.66
N THR A 103 -6.70 -17.69 -10.11
CA THR A 103 -7.66 -18.22 -9.14
C THR A 103 -7.65 -17.35 -7.86
N PRO A 104 -8.80 -17.19 -7.18
CA PRO A 104 -8.85 -16.49 -5.89
C PRO A 104 -7.86 -17.05 -4.86
N ALA A 105 -7.61 -18.36 -4.89
CA ALA A 105 -6.64 -19.03 -4.02
C ALA A 105 -5.19 -18.65 -4.36
N ALA A 106 -4.83 -18.55 -5.65
CA ALA A 106 -3.51 -18.10 -6.07
C ALA A 106 -3.27 -16.63 -5.67
N LEU A 107 -4.29 -15.78 -5.85
CA LEU A 107 -4.24 -14.37 -5.44
C LEU A 107 -4.07 -14.24 -3.91
N ALA A 108 -4.85 -14.97 -3.14
CA ALA A 108 -4.73 -14.98 -1.68
C ALA A 108 -3.33 -15.43 -1.24
N SER A 109 -2.79 -16.47 -1.87
CA SER A 109 -1.45 -16.98 -1.57
C SER A 109 -0.36 -15.94 -1.85
N ALA A 110 -0.44 -15.24 -2.99
CA ALA A 110 0.52 -14.18 -3.32
C ALA A 110 0.43 -12.99 -2.36
N ARG A 111 -0.78 -12.57 -1.98
CA ARG A 111 -0.99 -11.51 -0.99
C ARG A 111 -0.44 -11.90 0.38
N ILE A 112 -0.64 -13.14 0.82
CA ILE A 112 -0.10 -13.63 2.10
C ILE A 112 1.44 -13.64 2.04
N LYS A 113 2.02 -14.13 0.94
CA LYS A 113 3.48 -14.13 0.76
C LYS A 113 4.05 -12.71 0.79
N ALA A 114 3.48 -11.79 0.01
CA ALA A 114 3.92 -10.41 -0.05
C ALA A 114 3.80 -9.69 1.31
N LEU A 115 2.73 -9.97 2.06
CA LEU A 115 2.57 -9.49 3.43
C LEU A 115 3.68 -10.00 4.35
N SER A 116 4.00 -11.29 4.29
CA SER A 116 5.06 -11.90 5.10
C SER A 116 6.42 -11.30 4.78
N ASP A 117 6.75 -11.19 3.48
CA ASP A 117 8.01 -10.62 3.02
C ASP A 117 8.13 -9.14 3.42
N SER A 118 7.04 -8.36 3.26
CA SER A 118 6.98 -6.97 3.67
C SER A 118 7.15 -6.80 5.18
N ARG A 119 6.57 -7.67 6.00
CA ARG A 119 6.75 -7.62 7.46
C ARG A 119 8.20 -7.80 7.87
N ALA A 120 8.87 -8.78 7.26
CA ALA A 120 10.28 -9.06 7.49
C ALA A 120 11.16 -7.87 7.07
N ALA A 121 10.91 -7.31 5.87
CA ALA A 121 11.64 -6.16 5.36
C ALA A 121 11.41 -4.89 6.21
N CYS A 122 10.17 -4.59 6.60
CA CYS A 122 9.87 -3.50 7.54
C CYS A 122 10.61 -3.67 8.88
N GLY A 123 10.71 -4.92 9.36
CA GLY A 123 11.52 -5.27 10.53
C GLY A 123 13.00 -4.93 10.36
N ALA A 124 13.58 -5.33 9.23
CA ALA A 124 14.99 -5.08 8.91
C ALA A 124 15.30 -3.59 8.74
N ILE A 125 14.40 -2.82 8.10
CA ILE A 125 14.56 -1.38 7.88
C ILE A 125 14.60 -0.61 9.21
N ILE A 126 13.69 -0.94 10.14
CA ILE A 126 13.69 -0.34 11.48
C ILE A 126 14.92 -0.77 12.28
N ALA A 127 15.34 -2.04 12.17
CA ALA A 127 16.57 -2.52 12.82
C ALA A 127 17.83 -1.84 12.25
N ALA A 128 17.80 -1.40 10.99
CA ALA A 128 18.87 -0.61 10.35
C ALA A 128 18.87 0.87 10.76
N GLY A 129 17.92 1.31 11.61
CA GLY A 129 17.88 2.65 12.17
C GLY A 129 16.91 3.63 11.50
N TYR A 130 16.04 3.16 10.59
CA TYR A 130 14.99 4.02 10.05
C TYR A 130 13.93 4.36 11.11
N GLU A 131 13.59 5.65 11.20
CA GLU A 131 12.56 6.18 12.10
C GLU A 131 11.42 6.83 11.28
N PRO A 132 10.24 6.20 11.21
CA PRO A 132 9.09 6.72 10.45
C PRO A 132 8.40 7.95 11.07
#